data_AF-A0A5E4IIC9-F1
#
_entry.id   AF-A0A5E4IIC9-F1
#
_cell.length_a   1.000
_cell.length_b   1.000
_cell.length_c   1.000
_cell.angle_alpha   90.00
_cell.angle_beta   90.00
_cell.angle_gamma   90.00
#
_symmetry.space_group_name_H-M   'P 1'
#
loop_
_entity.id
_entity.type
_entity.pdbx_description
1 polymer ?
#
loop_
_entity_poly.entity_id
_entity_poly.type
_entity_poly.pdbx_seq_one_letter_code
_entity_poly.pdbx_strand_id
1 'polypeptide(L)' 'MHTLELLPGIGKKLMWAILNERKKGDFKGFKDLTDRVKGLHYPEKLIDNRVEDELMDDKIKYRIFTTEPRRLPESRRR' A
#
# COMPACT_ATOMS: atom_id res chain seq x y z
N MET A 1 -9.85 -0.76 11.16
CA MET A 1 -8.60 -0.91 10.39
C MET A 1 -8.88 -0.38 9.00
N HIS A 2 -8.09 0.58 8.55
CA HIS A 2 -8.27 1.19 7.21
C HIS A 2 -7.22 0.63 6.26
N THR A 3 -7.53 0.49 4.96
CA THR A 3 -6.62 -0.07 3.96
C THR A 3 -5.29 0.68 3.88
N LEU A 4 -5.31 2.01 4.04
CA LEU A 4 -4.08 2.82 4.08
C LEU A 4 -3.13 2.46 5.23
N GLU A 5 -3.63 1.91 6.34
CA GLU A 5 -2.78 1.47 7.47
C GLU A 5 -2.02 0.18 7.16
N LEU A 6 -2.34 -0.50 6.05
CA LEU A 6 -1.60 -1.68 5.58
C LEU A 6 -0.32 -1.29 4.84
N LEU A 7 -0.21 -0.03 4.37
CA LEU A 7 1.00 0.45 3.73
C LEU A 7 2.08 0.66 4.81
N PRO A 8 3.25 0.03 4.67
CA PRO A 8 4.31 0.13 5.67
C PRO A 8 4.73 1.60 5.80
N GLY A 9 4.73 2.14 7.02
CA GLY A 9 5.04 3.55 7.29
C GLY A 9 3.82 4.48 7.37
N ILE A 10 2.61 4.02 7.03
CA ILE A 10 1.37 4.82 7.20
C ILE A 10 0.66 4.43 8.50
N GLY A 11 0.88 5.23 9.55
CA GLY A 11 0.13 5.13 10.80
C GLY A 11 -1.20 5.90 10.78
N LYS A 12 -2.00 5.77 11.85
CA LYS A 12 -3.29 6.46 12.05
C LYS A 12 -3.24 7.97 11.77
N LYS A 13 -2.20 8.66 12.24
CA LYS A 13 -2.03 10.12 12.06
C LYS A 13 -1.91 10.47 10.57
N LEU A 14 -1.10 9.73 9.84
CA LEU A 14 -0.86 9.95 8.42
C LEU A 14 -2.09 9.56 7.59
N MET A 15 -2.74 8.45 7.93
CA MET A 15 -4.02 8.04 7.35
C MET A 15 -5.07 9.16 7.44
N TRP A 16 -5.27 9.75 8.63
CA TRP A 16 -6.21 10.86 8.79
C TRP A 16 -5.81 12.10 7.98
N ALA A 17 -4.52 12.41 7.90
CA ALA A 17 -4.03 13.53 7.08
C ALA A 17 -4.34 13.32 5.59
N ILE A 18 -4.10 12.11 5.05
CA ILE A 18 -4.43 11.76 3.67
C ILE A 18 -5.94 11.87 3.41
N LEU A 19 -6.76 11.34 4.31
CA LEU A 19 -8.23 11.39 4.16
C LEU A 19 -8.76 12.82 4.20
N ASN A 20 -8.24 13.66 5.09
CA ASN A 20 -8.66 15.05 5.21
C ASN A 20 -8.24 15.88 3.99
N GLU A 21 -7.05 15.64 3.45
CA GLU A 21 -6.64 16.28 2.19
C GLU A 21 -7.51 15.79 1.04
N ARG A 22 -7.76 14.48 0.92
CA ARG A 22 -8.62 13.94 -0.16
C ARG A 22 -10.02 14.58 -0.19
N LYS A 23 -10.59 14.92 0.97
CA LYS A 23 -11.89 15.61 1.06
C LYS A 23 -11.89 17.01 0.43
N LYS A 24 -10.74 17.68 0.37
CA LYS A 24 -10.60 19.01 -0.26
C LYS A 24 -10.55 18.92 -1.79
N GLY A 25 -10.25 17.75 -2.34
CA GLY A 25 -10.15 17.50 -3.76
C GLY A 25 -9.21 16.34 -4.07
N ASP A 26 -9.44 15.70 -5.22
CA ASP A 26 -8.66 14.56 -5.68
C ASP A 26 -7.17 14.92 -5.87
N PHE A 27 -6.30 13.95 -5.62
CA PHE A 27 -4.87 14.11 -5.83
C PHE A 27 -4.54 14.03 -7.32
N LYS A 28 -3.76 14.98 -7.83
CA LYS A 28 -3.34 15.00 -9.25
C LYS A 28 -2.17 14.06 -9.56
N GLY A 29 -1.47 13.59 -8.52
CA GLY A 29 -0.34 12.67 -8.65
C GLY A 29 0.47 12.59 -7.36
N PHE A 30 1.58 11.86 -7.39
CA PHE A 30 2.41 11.63 -6.19
C PHE A 30 3.01 12.92 -5.62
N LYS A 31 3.44 13.86 -6.48
CA LYS A 31 3.97 15.15 -6.04
C LYS A 31 2.92 15.98 -5.29
N ASP A 32 1.70 16.07 -5.82
CA ASP A 32 0.59 16.77 -5.17
C ASP A 32 0.25 16.13 -3.82
N LEU A 33 0.28 14.80 -3.75
CA LEU A 33 0.07 14.05 -2.52
C LEU A 33 1.15 14.37 -1.46
N THR A 34 2.43 14.38 -1.82
CA THR A 34 3.53 14.70 -0.89
C THR A 34 3.52 16.16 -0.44
N ASP A 35 3.17 17.07 -1.34
CA ASP A 35 3.15 18.51 -1.05
C ASP A 35 2.02 18.87 -0.07
N ARG A 36 0.88 18.18 -0.18
CA ARG A 36 -0.31 18.40 0.67
C ARG A 36 -0.24 17.65 2.00
N VAL A 37 0.26 16.42 2.00
CA VAL A 37 0.31 15.57 3.20
C VAL A 37 1.68 15.65 3.85
N LYS A 38 1.83 16.62 4.77
CA LYS A 38 3.08 16.79 5.52
C LYS A 38 3.45 15.52 6.30
N GLY A 39 4.63 14.98 6.01
CA GLY A 39 5.17 13.75 6.63
C GLY A 39 4.99 12.49 5.79
N LEU A 40 4.29 12.56 4.66
CA LEU A 40 4.31 11.49 3.66
C LEU A 40 5.51 11.71 2.74
N HIS A 41 6.56 10.91 2.93
CA HIS A 41 7.76 10.97 2.11
C HIS A 41 7.79 9.76 1.17
N TYR A 42 8.04 10.01 -0.12
CA TYR A 42 8.23 8.98 -1.14
C TYR A 42 7.06 7.96 -1.21
N PRO A 43 5.84 8.39 -1.57
CA PRO A 43 4.67 7.51 -1.65
C PRO A 43 4.88 6.31 -2.59
N GLU A 44 5.71 6.46 -3.63
CA GLU A 44 6.14 5.39 -4.52
C GLU A 44 6.80 4.24 -3.75
N LYS A 45 7.73 4.55 -2.83
CA LYS A 45 8.43 3.53 -2.04
C LYS A 45 7.50 2.78 -1.08
N LEU A 46 6.47 3.45 -0.56
CA LEU A 46 5.49 2.80 0.32
C LEU A 46 4.67 1.77 -0.45
N ILE A 47 4.37 2.05 -1.72
CA ILE A 47 3.68 1.13 -2.62
C ILE A 47 4.63 -0.01 -2.98
N ASP A 48 5.86 0.29 -3.40
CA ASP A 48 6.86 -0.70 -3.79
C ASP A 48 7.11 -1.71 -2.66
N ASN A 49 7.40 -1.21 -1.45
CA ASN A 49 7.60 -2.07 -0.27
C ASN A 49 6.37 -2.92 0.02
N ARG A 50 5.15 -2.38 -0.15
CA ARG A 50 3.93 -3.16 0.07
C ARG A 50 3.77 -4.27 -0.96
N VAL A 51 4.06 -3.97 -2.23
CA VAL A 51 4.00 -4.97 -3.31
C VAL A 51 5.01 -6.08 -3.04
N GLU A 52 6.24 -5.74 -2.63
CA GLU A 52 7.26 -6.70 -2.24
C GLU A 52 6.80 -7.58 -1.06
N ASP A 53 6.29 -6.97 0.01
CA ASP A 53 5.74 -7.70 1.16
C ASP A 53 4.64 -8.68 0.73
N GLU A 54 3.72 -8.24 -0.13
CA GLU A 54 2.61 -9.06 -0.63
C GLU A 54 3.05 -10.21 -1.55
N LEU A 55 4.17 -10.07 -2.24
CA LEU A 55 4.77 -11.11 -3.09
C LEU A 55 5.61 -12.10 -2.29
N MET A 56 6.31 -11.64 -1.25
CA MET A 56 7.19 -12.48 -0.43
C MET A 56 6.42 -13.28 0.63
N ASP A 57 5.36 -12.70 1.22
CA ASP A 57 4.56 -13.38 2.24
C ASP A 57 3.31 -14.06 1.66
N ASP A 58 3.43 -15.38 1.44
CA ASP A 58 2.33 -16.24 0.99
C ASP A 58 1.13 -16.28 1.96
N LYS A 59 1.33 -15.91 3.22
CA LYS A 59 0.32 -15.95 4.29
C LYS A 59 -0.28 -14.58 4.59
N ILE A 60 0.07 -13.55 3.81
CA ILE A 60 -0.45 -12.21 4.04
C ILE A 60 -1.98 -12.20 3.92
N LYS A 61 -2.65 -11.72 4.97
CA LYS A 61 -4.12 -11.79 5.09
C LYS A 61 -4.85 -10.87 4.11
N TYR A 62 -4.26 -9.71 3.82
CA TYR A 62 -4.85 -8.70 2.96
C TYR A 62 -3.88 -8.38 1.83
N ARG A 63 -4.28 -8.64 0.58
CA ARG A 63 -3.55 -8.22 -0.60
C ARG A 63 -4.29 -7.04 -1.25
N ILE A 64 -3.56 -5.98 -1.54
CA ILE A 64 -4.09 -4.75 -2.14
C ILE A 64 -3.63 -4.64 -3.60
N PHE A 65 -2.40 -5.08 -3.87
CA PHE A 65 -1.76 -4.90 -5.16
C PHE A 65 -1.55 -6.22 -5.90
N THR A 66 -1.27 -7.32 -5.20
CA THR A 66 -0.94 -8.60 -5.84
C THR A 66 -2.09 -9.61 -5.71
N THR A 67 -2.23 -10.48 -6.70
CA THR A 67 -3.14 -11.64 -6.60
C THR A 67 -2.45 -12.80 -5.89
N GLU A 68 -3.22 -13.73 -5.34
CA GLU A 68 -2.63 -14.91 -4.71
C GLU A 68 -1.67 -15.64 -5.67
N PRO A 69 -0.44 -15.98 -5.22
CA PRO A 69 0.47 -16.73 -6.05
C PRO A 69 -0.16 -18.08 -6.40
N ARG A 70 -0.09 -18.44 -7.69
CA ARG A 70 -0.63 -19.70 -8.19
C ARG A 70 0.09 -20.86 -7.49
N ARG A 71 -0.56 -21.44 -6.48
CA ARG A 71 -0.08 -22.67 -5.85
C ARG A 71 -0.23 -23.79 -6.86
N LEU A 72 0.85 -24.08 -7.58
CA LEU A 72 0.90 -25.26 -8.42
C LEU A 72 0.76 -26.48 -7.51
N PRO A 73 -0.16 -27.42 -7.79
CA PRO A 73 -0.24 -28.66 -7.04
C PRO A 73 1.10 -29.38 -7.10
N GLU A 74 1.54 -29.97 -5.98
CA GLU A 74 2.86 -30.61 -5.85
C GLU A 74 3.15 -31.65 -6.94
N SER A 75 2.10 -32.23 -7.55
CA SER A 75 2.19 -33.16 -8.67
C SER A 75 2.84 -32.60 -9.94
N ARG A 76 2.95 -31.27 -10.09
CA ARG A 76 3.57 -30.61 -11.25
C ARG A 76 5.02 -30.14 -11.03
N ARG A 77 5.62 -30.42 -9.87
CA ARG A 77 7.02 -30.06 -9.55
C ARG A 77 8.05 -31.13 -9.95
N ARG A 78 7.67 -32.13 -10.76
CA ARG A 78 8.57 -33.19 -11.26
C ARG A 78 9.10 -32.86 -12.64
#